data_AF-A0A498T1P6-F1
#
_entry.id   AF-A0A498T1P6-F1
#
_cell.length_a   1.000
_cell.length_b   1.000
_cell.length_c   1.000
_cell.angle_alpha   90.00
_cell.angle_beta   90.00
_cell.angle_gamma   90.00
#
_symmetry.space_group_name_H-M   'P 1'
#
loop_
_entity.id
_entity.type
_entity.pdbx_description
1 polymer ?
#
loop_
_entity_poly.entity_id
_entity_poly.type
_entity_poly.pdbx_seq_one_letter_code
_entity_poly.pdbx_strand_id
1 'polypeptide(L)'
;MNVALLLLAFMIDITKSTERQQQQQQQSQKSCEIQEIHGKGVSSGYLTSPNYPFSYPSNQDCLFNITASANLVIHLTFTHFHLEGRTLRSNQCLNDYLIVTVVDRQGREHVGERFCGNQLPEPLHTMQNSVYIRFHSSHTDEYSGFRLRYQFLTED
;
A
#
# COMPACT_ATOMS: atom_id res chain seq x y z
N MET A 1 20.70 2.76 50.75
CA MET A 1 19.88 2.61 49.52
C MET A 1 18.42 2.54 49.97
N ASN A 2 17.59 3.51 49.59
CA ASN A 2 16.23 3.64 50.10
C ASN A 2 15.29 2.74 49.27
N VAL A 3 14.64 1.77 49.92
CA VAL A 3 13.72 0.82 49.27
C VAL A 3 12.59 1.55 48.53
N ALA A 4 12.14 2.70 49.05
CA ALA A 4 11.13 3.53 48.39
C ALA A 4 11.62 4.12 47.05
N LEU A 5 12.92 4.44 46.93
CA LEU A 5 13.51 5.02 45.73
C LEU A 5 13.67 3.98 44.60
N LEU A 6 14.00 2.74 44.97
CA LEU A 6 14.10 1.62 44.01
C LEU A 6 12.74 1.23 43.43
N LEU A 7 11.69 1.19 44.26
CA LEU A 7 10.32 0.92 43.80
C LEU A 7 9.83 1.99 42.83
N LEU A 8 10.12 3.28 43.12
CA LEU A 8 9.75 4.38 42.24
C LEU A 8 10.42 4.25 40.86
N ALA A 9 11.72 3.97 40.82
CA ALA A 9 12.46 3.79 39.57
C ALA A 9 11.91 2.61 38.75
N PHE A 10 11.63 1.47 39.39
CA PHE A 10 11.05 0.30 38.72
C PHE A 10 9.66 0.59 38.14
N MET A 11 8.80 1.31 38.87
CA MET A 11 7.48 1.70 38.36
C MET A 11 7.57 2.67 37.17
N ILE A 12 8.55 3.58 37.16
CA ILE A 12 8.81 4.50 36.02
C ILE A 12 9.31 3.73 34.78
N ASP A 13 10.15 2.70 34.95
CA ASP A 13 10.62 1.89 33.83
C ASP A 13 9.50 1.01 33.26
N ILE A 14 8.63 0.46 34.12
CA ILE A 14 7.43 -0.27 33.68
C ILE A 14 6.51 0.65 32.87
N THR A 15 6.20 1.85 33.36
CA THR A 15 5.31 2.77 32.63
C THR A 15 5.90 3.18 31.28
N LYS A 16 7.19 3.52 31.23
CA LYS A 16 7.89 3.83 29.95
C LYS A 16 7.93 2.66 28.97
N SER A 17 8.01 1.42 29.47
CA SER A 17 7.96 0.22 28.62
C SER A 17 6.56 0.05 28.03
N THR A 18 5.52 0.21 28.84
CA THR A 18 4.11 0.12 28.40
C THR A 18 3.77 1.20 27.38
N GLU A 19 4.24 2.44 27.57
CA GLU A 19 4.04 3.55 26.62
C GLU A 19 4.71 3.28 25.26
N ARG A 20 5.94 2.72 25.25
CA ARG A 20 6.62 2.34 23.99
C ARG A 20 5.88 1.24 23.25
N GLN A 21 5.34 0.25 23.96
CA GLN A 21 4.55 -0.81 23.36
C GLN A 21 3.22 -0.27 22.79
N GLN A 22 2.55 0.63 23.50
CA GLN A 22 1.34 1.30 23.02
C GLN A 22 1.61 2.19 21.79
N GLN A 23 2.72 2.95 21.77
CA GLN A 23 3.12 3.75 20.62
C GLN A 23 3.47 2.88 19.39
N GLN A 24 4.17 1.76 19.59
CA GLN A 24 4.44 0.80 18.51
C GLN A 24 3.15 0.17 17.96
N GLN A 25 2.20 -0.17 18.84
CA GLN A 25 0.90 -0.73 18.45
C GLN A 25 0.00 0.30 17.75
N GLN A 26 0.07 1.57 18.15
CA GLN A 26 -0.65 2.68 17.52
C GLN A 26 -0.07 3.05 16.16
N GLN A 27 1.25 2.90 15.98
CA GLN A 27 1.92 3.10 14.70
C GLN A 27 1.63 1.95 13.72
N SER A 28 1.43 0.72 14.20
CA SER A 28 0.98 -0.42 13.38
C SER A 28 -0.49 -0.34 12.95
N GLN A 29 -1.31 0.53 13.55
CA GLN A 29 -2.74 0.70 13.22
C GLN A 29 -3.06 1.99 12.45
N LYS A 30 -2.07 2.80 12.07
CA LYS A 30 -2.34 4.02 11.30
C LYS A 30 -2.86 3.63 9.91
N SER A 31 -4.12 3.97 9.62
CA SER A 31 -4.69 3.86 8.28
C SER A 31 -3.85 4.67 7.30
N CYS A 32 -3.56 4.09 6.14
CA CYS A 32 -3.00 4.84 5.03
C CYS A 32 -3.95 5.96 4.59
N GLU A 33 -3.35 7.01 4.01
CA GLU A 33 -4.03 8.19 3.48
C GLU A 33 -4.00 8.16 1.95
N ILE A 34 -4.81 9.00 1.32
CA ILE A 34 -4.79 9.20 -0.14
C ILE A 34 -3.44 9.80 -0.54
N GLN A 35 -2.81 9.24 -1.58
CA GLN A 35 -1.56 9.76 -2.13
C GLN A 35 -1.77 10.26 -3.56
N GLU A 36 -1.52 11.55 -3.76
CA GLU A 36 -1.58 12.21 -5.07
C GLU A 36 -0.17 12.30 -5.66
N ILE A 37 0.02 11.74 -6.86
CA ILE A 37 1.31 11.72 -7.56
C ILE A 37 1.13 12.38 -8.91
N HIS A 38 1.89 13.44 -9.15
CA HIS A 38 1.79 14.24 -10.37
C HIS A 38 3.11 14.25 -11.15
N GLY A 39 3.12 13.58 -12.29
CA GLY A 39 4.24 13.53 -13.23
C GLY A 39 4.23 14.71 -14.19
N LYS A 40 5.21 15.63 -14.06
CA LYS A 40 5.39 16.76 -15.00
C LYS A 40 6.43 16.49 -16.11
N GLY A 41 7.10 15.35 -16.04
CA GLY A 41 8.17 14.97 -16.97
C GLY A 41 8.56 13.50 -16.81
N VAL A 42 9.44 13.03 -17.68
CA VAL A 42 9.95 11.66 -17.64
C VAL A 42 10.63 11.41 -16.30
N SER A 43 10.07 10.49 -15.53
CA SER A 43 10.51 10.18 -14.16
C SER A 43 9.89 8.87 -13.70
N SER A 44 10.38 8.35 -12.58
CA SER A 44 9.84 7.13 -12.00
C SER A 44 9.93 7.15 -10.48
N GLY A 45 9.06 6.39 -9.84
CA GLY A 45 9.08 6.20 -8.40
C GLY A 45 8.51 4.84 -8.01
N TYR A 46 8.36 4.64 -6.71
CA TYR A 46 7.81 3.42 -6.16
C TYR A 46 6.61 3.72 -5.26
N LEU A 47 5.64 2.82 -5.32
CA LEU A 47 4.54 2.71 -4.36
C LEU A 47 4.68 1.39 -3.61
N THR A 48 4.39 1.43 -2.32
CA THR A 48 4.44 0.24 -1.47
C THR A 48 3.19 0.17 -0.61
N SER A 49 2.84 -1.04 -0.20
CA SER A 49 1.94 -1.21 0.94
C SER A 49 2.54 -0.56 2.20
N PRO A 50 1.72 -0.18 3.19
CA PRO A 50 2.23 0.27 4.48
C PRO A 50 3.18 -0.78 5.08
N ASN A 51 4.21 -0.33 5.81
CA ASN A 51 5.23 -1.15 6.46
C ASN A 51 6.13 -2.01 5.57
N TYR A 52 5.98 -2.01 4.24
CA TYR A 52 6.87 -2.75 3.34
C TYR A 52 8.36 -2.47 3.67
N PRO A 53 9.23 -3.50 3.79
CA PRO A 53 9.03 -4.89 3.38
C PRO A 53 8.39 -5.81 4.45
N PHE A 54 7.96 -5.26 5.59
CA PHE A 54 7.23 -5.99 6.62
C PHE A 54 5.74 -6.12 6.27
N SER A 55 5.01 -6.88 7.09
CA SER A 55 3.58 -7.09 6.88
C SER A 55 2.77 -5.79 6.90
N TYR A 56 1.86 -5.64 5.93
CA TYR A 56 0.91 -4.53 5.94
C TYR A 56 -0.10 -4.67 7.08
N PRO A 57 -0.60 -3.58 7.67
CA PRO A 57 -1.66 -3.68 8.67
C PRO A 57 -2.99 -4.18 8.09
N SER A 58 -3.81 -4.76 8.95
CA SER A 58 -5.23 -5.03 8.72
C SER A 58 -6.05 -3.74 8.58
N ASN A 59 -7.24 -3.88 7.99
CA ASN A 59 -8.24 -2.83 7.81
C ASN A 59 -7.73 -1.57 7.10
N GLN A 60 -6.90 -1.74 6.07
CA GLN A 60 -6.38 -0.64 5.26
C GLN A 60 -7.24 -0.41 4.03
N ASP A 61 -7.34 0.85 3.62
CA ASP A 61 -7.94 1.26 2.37
C ASP A 61 -7.14 2.40 1.76
N CYS A 62 -6.06 2.04 1.07
CA CYS A 62 -5.10 2.99 0.51
C CYS A 62 -5.49 3.35 -0.91
N LEU A 63 -5.54 4.64 -1.21
CA LEU A 63 -5.81 5.16 -2.55
C LEU A 63 -4.58 5.91 -3.06
N PHE A 64 -4.14 5.57 -4.26
CA PHE A 64 -3.06 6.24 -4.97
C PHE A 64 -3.61 6.78 -6.28
N ASN A 65 -3.55 8.09 -6.44
CA ASN A 65 -4.01 8.81 -7.62
C ASN A 65 -2.77 9.28 -8.38
N ILE A 66 -2.49 8.62 -9.50
CA ILE A 66 -1.30 8.89 -10.31
C ILE A 66 -1.76 9.60 -11.59
N THR A 67 -1.36 10.85 -11.76
CA THR A 67 -1.64 11.63 -12.96
C THR A 67 -0.36 12.18 -13.57
N ALA A 68 -0.34 12.34 -14.88
CA ALA A 68 0.78 12.87 -15.63
C ALA A 68 0.33 13.99 -16.59
N SER A 69 1.26 14.85 -16.98
CA SER A 69 1.03 15.83 -18.05
C SER A 69 0.56 15.15 -19.34
N ALA A 70 -0.21 15.87 -20.16
CA ALA A 70 -0.94 15.30 -21.30
C ALA A 70 -0.07 14.64 -22.38
N ASN A 71 1.23 14.94 -22.43
CA ASN A 71 2.22 14.38 -23.34
C ASN A 71 2.96 13.16 -22.77
N LEU A 72 2.51 12.64 -21.63
CA LEU A 72 3.12 11.50 -20.95
C LEU A 72 2.11 10.37 -20.77
N VAL A 73 2.63 9.14 -20.70
CA VAL A 73 1.88 7.93 -20.38
C VAL A 73 2.41 7.30 -19.10
N ILE A 74 1.58 6.47 -18.46
CA ILE A 74 1.90 5.80 -17.20
C ILE A 74 2.14 4.31 -17.44
N HIS A 75 3.33 3.82 -17.06
CA HIS A 75 3.63 2.40 -16.99
C HIS A 75 3.78 1.96 -15.54
N LEU A 76 3.23 0.80 -15.21
CA LEU A 76 3.27 0.19 -13.88
C LEU A 76 3.95 -1.19 -13.95
N THR A 77 4.89 -1.44 -13.06
CA THR A 77 5.59 -2.74 -12.98
C THR A 77 5.68 -3.20 -11.53
N PHE A 78 5.09 -4.35 -11.22
CA PHE A 78 5.21 -4.94 -9.89
C PHE A 78 6.61 -5.54 -9.71
N THR A 79 7.25 -5.23 -8.59
CA THR A 79 8.56 -5.78 -8.21
C THR A 79 8.47 -6.71 -7.00
N HIS A 80 7.37 -6.64 -6.26
CA HIS A 80 7.01 -7.55 -5.17
C HIS A 80 5.50 -7.60 -5.03
N PHE A 81 4.95 -8.78 -4.74
CA PHE A 81 3.53 -8.96 -4.49
C PHE A 81 3.25 -10.20 -3.63
N HIS A 82 2.63 -9.99 -2.47
CA HIS A 82 2.15 -11.04 -1.59
C HIS A 82 1.06 -10.47 -0.68
N LEU A 83 -0.20 -10.76 -1.01
CA LEU A 83 -1.38 -10.47 -0.21
C LEU A 83 -2.06 -11.79 0.21
N GLU A 84 -3.07 -11.70 1.08
CA GLU A 84 -3.94 -12.84 1.36
C GLU A 84 -4.53 -13.39 0.06
N GLY A 85 -4.53 -14.72 -0.10
CA GLY A 85 -5.01 -15.37 -1.31
C GLY A 85 -6.52 -15.47 -1.40
N ARG A 86 -6.98 -16.17 -2.44
CA ARG A 86 -8.37 -16.59 -2.59
C ARG A 86 -8.73 -17.62 -1.52
N THR A 87 -9.97 -17.61 -1.04
CA THR A 87 -10.44 -18.59 -0.05
C THR A 87 -11.04 -19.82 -0.73
N LEU A 88 -11.16 -20.94 0.00
CA LEU A 88 -11.84 -22.13 -0.50
C LEU A 88 -13.32 -21.89 -0.86
N ARG A 89 -13.92 -20.80 -0.36
CA ARG A 89 -15.33 -20.44 -0.62
C ARG A 89 -15.49 -19.52 -1.82
N SER A 90 -14.42 -18.88 -2.30
CA SER A 90 -14.48 -17.92 -3.40
C SER A 90 -13.19 -17.91 -4.20
N ASN A 91 -13.29 -18.10 -5.52
CA ASN A 91 -12.17 -17.92 -6.44
C ASN A 91 -11.91 -16.44 -6.78
N GLN A 92 -12.43 -15.50 -5.98
CA GLN A 92 -12.19 -14.07 -6.12
C GLN A 92 -11.35 -13.56 -4.95
N CYS A 93 -10.59 -12.51 -5.20
CA CYS A 93 -9.87 -11.76 -4.19
C CYS A 93 -10.83 -10.83 -3.43
N LEU A 94 -11.45 -11.36 -2.37
CA LEU A 94 -12.49 -10.66 -1.61
C LEU A 94 -11.98 -10.01 -0.32
N ASN A 95 -10.99 -10.64 0.33
CA ASN A 95 -10.46 -10.19 1.61
C ASN A 95 -9.44 -9.08 1.38
N ASP A 96 -8.26 -9.46 0.89
CA ASP A 96 -7.21 -8.50 0.57
C ASP A 96 -7.02 -8.44 -0.94
N TYR A 97 -6.90 -7.22 -1.47
CA TYR A 97 -6.70 -7.04 -2.89
C TYR A 97 -6.03 -5.72 -3.24
N LEU A 98 -5.38 -5.73 -4.40
CA LEU A 98 -4.99 -4.53 -5.12
C LEU A 98 -5.76 -4.47 -6.44
N ILE A 99 -6.29 -3.30 -6.77
CA ILE A 99 -6.98 -3.05 -8.03
C ILE A 99 -6.41 -1.80 -8.69
N VAL A 100 -6.27 -1.86 -10.01
CA VAL A 100 -5.80 -0.75 -10.84
C VAL A 100 -6.94 -0.34 -11.77
N THR A 101 -7.29 0.94 -11.75
CA THR A 101 -8.27 1.55 -12.65
C THR A 101 -7.55 2.54 -13.55
N VAL A 102 -7.59 2.31 -14.85
CA VAL A 102 -7.02 3.24 -15.84
C VAL A 102 -8.10 4.22 -16.27
N VAL A 103 -7.82 5.51 -16.26
CA VAL A 103 -8.75 6.53 -16.75
C VAL A 103 -8.33 6.96 -18.14
N ASP A 104 -9.19 6.79 -19.13
CA ASP A 104 -8.87 7.22 -20.49
C ASP A 104 -8.96 8.73 -20.67
N ARG A 105 -8.44 9.24 -21.79
CA ARG A 105 -8.46 10.68 -22.11
C ARG A 105 -9.88 11.28 -22.24
N GLN A 106 -10.94 10.45 -22.33
CA GLN A 106 -12.32 10.90 -22.28
C GLN A 106 -12.88 10.93 -20.85
N GLY A 107 -12.08 10.57 -19.85
CA GLY A 107 -12.47 10.50 -18.45
C GLY A 107 -13.22 9.21 -18.08
N ARG A 108 -13.22 8.18 -18.94
CA ARG A 108 -13.87 6.90 -18.63
C ARG A 108 -12.93 6.01 -17.83
N GLU A 109 -13.48 5.37 -16.80
CA GLU A 109 -12.76 4.44 -15.94
C GLU A 109 -12.80 3.01 -16.49
N HIS A 110 -11.63 2.42 -16.64
CA HIS A 110 -11.43 1.02 -17.02
C HIS A 110 -10.89 0.28 -15.81
N VAL A 111 -11.81 -0.31 -15.04
CA VAL A 111 -11.51 -1.03 -13.80
C VAL A 111 -10.91 -2.40 -14.13
N GLY A 112 -9.70 -2.67 -13.65
CA GLY A 112 -9.02 -3.95 -13.80
C GLY A 112 -9.57 -5.04 -12.89
N GLU A 113 -8.92 -6.20 -12.91
CA GLU A 113 -9.20 -7.26 -11.94
C GLU A 113 -8.62 -6.96 -10.56
N ARG A 114 -9.06 -7.72 -9.56
CA ARG A 114 -8.47 -7.70 -8.21
C ARG A 114 -7.32 -8.70 -8.14
N PHE A 115 -6.13 -8.22 -7.80
CA PHE A 115 -4.94 -9.03 -7.56
C PHE A 115 -4.85 -9.39 -6.08
N CYS A 116 -4.49 -10.65 -5.79
CA CYS A 116 -4.23 -11.15 -4.43
C CYS A 116 -3.37 -12.43 -4.49
N GLY A 117 -3.01 -12.99 -3.33
CA GLY A 117 -2.04 -14.08 -3.25
C GLY A 117 -0.61 -13.60 -3.53
N ASN A 118 0.25 -14.50 -4.01
CA ASN A 118 1.69 -14.27 -4.17
C ASN A 118 2.17 -14.33 -5.64
N GLN A 119 1.26 -14.43 -6.60
CA GLN A 119 1.61 -14.33 -8.01
C GLN A 119 1.85 -12.86 -8.35
N LEU A 120 3.02 -12.58 -8.94
CA LEU A 120 3.36 -11.24 -9.39
C LEU A 120 2.42 -10.83 -10.55
N PRO A 121 1.68 -9.70 -10.45
CA PRO A 121 0.87 -9.23 -11.57
C PRO A 121 1.74 -8.82 -12.76
N GLU A 122 1.22 -9.03 -13.97
CA GLU A 122 1.90 -8.62 -15.19
C GLU A 122 2.08 -7.09 -15.25
N PRO A 123 3.16 -6.59 -15.88
CA PRO A 123 3.34 -5.16 -16.11
C PRO A 123 2.18 -4.56 -16.89
N LEU A 124 1.72 -3.38 -16.46
CA LEU A 124 0.67 -2.63 -17.14
C LEU A 124 1.28 -1.42 -17.86
N HIS A 125 1.35 -1.52 -19.18
CA HIS A 125 1.81 -0.42 -20.05
C HIS A 125 0.58 0.27 -20.64
N THR A 126 0.24 1.45 -20.13
CA THR A 126 -0.95 2.20 -20.58
C THR A 126 -0.57 3.25 -21.63
N MET A 127 -1.55 3.65 -22.45
CA MET A 127 -1.48 4.86 -23.29
C MET A 127 -2.17 6.06 -22.62
N GLN A 128 -2.39 5.99 -21.31
CA GLN A 128 -3.16 6.98 -20.56
C GLN A 128 -2.28 7.71 -19.57
N ASN A 129 -2.69 8.92 -19.20
CA ASN A 129 -1.97 9.78 -18.27
C ASN A 129 -2.61 9.84 -16.88
N SER A 130 -3.56 8.94 -16.58
CA SER A 130 -4.24 8.88 -15.29
C SER A 130 -4.57 7.45 -14.89
N VAL A 131 -4.18 7.08 -13.66
CA VAL A 131 -4.41 5.76 -13.06
C VAL A 131 -4.75 5.91 -11.58
N TYR A 132 -5.77 5.19 -11.13
CA TYR A 132 -6.07 4.99 -9.73
C TYR A 132 -5.64 3.60 -9.29
N ILE A 133 -5.02 3.51 -8.12
CA ILE A 133 -4.67 2.24 -7.50
C ILE A 133 -5.31 2.22 -6.12
N ARG A 134 -6.03 1.14 -5.81
CA ARG A 134 -6.58 0.91 -4.48
C ARG A 134 -6.00 -0.38 -3.91
N PHE A 135 -5.47 -0.29 -2.70
CA PHE A 135 -5.08 -1.44 -1.89
C PHE A 135 -6.03 -1.54 -0.69
N HIS A 136 -6.66 -2.70 -0.54
CA HIS A 136 -7.56 -3.00 0.55
C HIS A 136 -7.04 -4.20 1.34
N SER A 137 -7.04 -4.08 2.68
CA SER A 137 -6.81 -5.20 3.60
C SER A 137 -7.91 -5.30 4.65
N SER A 138 -8.14 -6.51 5.14
CA SER A 138 -9.25 -6.84 6.05
C SER A 138 -8.76 -7.32 7.42
N HIS A 139 -8.96 -8.58 7.80
CA HIS A 139 -9.03 -9.01 9.21
C HIS A 139 -7.72 -9.34 9.90
N THR A 140 -7.04 -10.45 9.57
CA THR A 140 -5.91 -10.91 10.42
C THR A 140 -4.76 -11.57 9.68
N ASP A 141 -4.86 -11.80 8.36
CA ASP A 141 -3.81 -12.44 7.59
C ASP A 141 -3.01 -11.40 6.81
N GLU A 142 -1.92 -10.95 7.43
CA GLU A 142 -1.09 -9.87 6.92
C GLU A 142 0.21 -10.41 6.31
N TYR A 143 0.44 -10.10 5.04
CA TYR A 143 1.62 -10.56 4.30
C TYR A 143 2.54 -9.38 3.97
N SER A 144 3.69 -9.65 3.37
CA SER A 144 4.69 -8.63 3.01
C SER A 144 4.20 -7.53 2.04
N GLY A 145 3.01 -7.68 1.46
CA GLY A 145 2.36 -6.62 0.70
C GLY A 145 2.86 -6.49 -0.72
N PHE A 146 2.97 -5.26 -1.21
CA PHE A 146 3.38 -5.00 -2.59
C PHE A 146 4.44 -3.91 -2.67
N ARG A 147 5.24 -3.98 -3.74
CA ARG A 147 6.06 -2.87 -4.21
C ARG A 147 5.93 -2.75 -5.73
N LEU A 148 5.42 -1.62 -6.17
CA LEU A 148 5.17 -1.28 -7.56
C LEU A 148 6.07 -0.13 -7.97
N ARG A 149 6.69 -0.22 -9.15
CA ARG A 149 7.33 0.91 -9.82
C ARG A 149 6.33 1.58 -10.76
N TYR A 150 6.17 2.89 -10.67
CA TYR A 150 5.49 3.68 -11.68
C TYR A 150 6.50 4.47 -12.51
N GLN A 151 6.21 4.66 -13.79
CA GLN A 151 7.02 5.45 -14.70
C GLN A 151 6.13 6.38 -15.50
N PHE A 152 6.56 7.63 -15.60
CA PHE A 152 6.06 8.61 -16.55
C PHE A 152 6.99 8.61 -17.75
N LEU A 153 6.47 8.33 -18.93
CA LEU A 153 7.22 8.22 -20.18
C LEU A 153 6.61 9.13 -21.23
N THR A 154 7.38 9.58 -22.21
CA THR A 154 6.82 10.27 -23.38
C THR A 154 5.95 9.30 -24.18
N GLU A 155 4.85 9.81 -24.71
CA GLU A 155 4.07 9.10 -25.72
C GLU A 155 4.89 9.07 -27.02
N ASP A 156 5.24 7.87 -27.48
CA ASP A 156 5.95 7.65 -28.75
C ASP A 156 4.99 7.66 -29.95
#